data_AF-A0A1G1EEE9-F1
#
_entry.id   AF-A0A1G1EEE9-F1
#
_cell.length_a   1.000
_cell.length_b   1.000
_cell.length_c   1.000
_cell.angle_alpha   90.00
_cell.angle_beta   90.00
_cell.angle_gamma   90.00
#
_symmetry.space_group_name_H-M   'P 1'
#
loop_
_entity.id
_entity.type
_entity.pdbx_description
1 polymer ?
#
loop_
_entity_poly.entity_id
_entity_poly.type
_entity_poly.pdbx_seq_one_letter_code
_entity_poly.pdbx_strand_id
1 'polypeptide(L)'
;MIPSFRTILDTAKDLESLFGNVKNKLLNNPTEASAKLAEVLGELSLILEFVEKETVRYLEIIFLPDKSNFIPCRSALLSLESGYVTIKGYEARGHCHKIMNIYERYLDRWFSKVLDAQEAQQIKSMFERMNSADGDMIDGIKEITRWLKNESEAILQMVDADQLDMANQQIKSARLAVQQTRRDIVEALAQLKLLQASFIVSSQTL
;
A
#
# COMPACT_ATOMS: atom_id res chain seq x y z
N MET A 1 -5.33 17.85 -6.89
CA MET A 1 -4.14 17.71 -6.01
C MET A 1 -3.56 16.34 -6.28
N ILE A 2 -2.27 16.27 -6.63
CA ILE A 2 -1.60 14.99 -6.91
C ILE A 2 -1.36 14.31 -5.56
N PRO A 3 -1.77 13.05 -5.38
CA PRO A 3 -1.57 12.34 -4.14
C PRO A 3 -0.07 12.19 -3.89
N SER A 4 0.37 12.58 -2.70
CA SER A 4 1.77 12.45 -2.32
C SER A 4 2.11 11.02 -1.89
N PHE A 5 1.10 10.28 -1.41
CA PHE A 5 1.22 8.97 -0.77
C PHE A 5 2.27 8.93 0.35
N ARG A 6 2.64 10.12 0.85
CA ARG A 6 3.80 10.32 1.69
C ARG A 6 3.69 9.52 2.96
N THR A 7 2.52 9.49 3.58
CA THR A 7 2.31 8.81 4.84
C THR A 7 2.45 7.28 4.74
N ILE A 8 1.94 6.68 3.66
CA ILE A 8 2.11 5.24 3.38
C ILE A 8 3.59 4.93 3.10
N LEU A 9 4.25 5.75 2.28
CA LEU A 9 5.64 5.56 1.92
C LEU A 9 6.59 5.76 3.09
N ASP A 10 6.35 6.77 3.92
CA ASP A 10 7.13 7.06 5.12
C ASP A 10 7.01 5.88 6.09
N THR A 11 5.81 5.30 6.26
CA THR A 11 5.63 4.07 7.05
C THR A 11 6.45 2.90 6.51
N ALA A 12 6.46 2.69 5.19
CA ALA A 12 7.23 1.60 4.59
C ALA A 12 8.76 1.82 4.68
N LYS A 13 9.22 3.06 4.53
CA LYS A 13 10.63 3.44 4.69
C LYS A 13 11.08 3.33 6.15
N ASP A 14 10.24 3.73 7.10
CA ASP A 14 10.48 3.56 8.53
C ASP A 14 10.64 2.06 8.87
N LEU A 15 9.76 1.21 8.33
CA LEU A 15 9.84 -0.24 8.45
C LEU A 15 11.15 -0.80 7.91
N GLU A 16 11.55 -0.39 6.70
CA GLU A 16 12.81 -0.83 6.10
C GLU A 16 14.00 -0.45 6.98
N SER A 17 14.10 0.81 7.37
CA SER A 17 15.22 1.32 8.17
C SER A 17 15.30 0.59 9.51
N LEU A 18 14.16 0.43 10.17
CA LEU A 18 14.08 -0.20 11.46
C LEU A 18 14.46 -1.68 11.37
N PHE A 19 13.89 -2.42 10.42
CA PHE A 19 14.20 -3.84 10.27
C PHE A 19 15.61 -4.05 9.72
N GLY A 20 16.17 -3.13 8.94
CA GLY A 20 17.58 -3.17 8.52
C GLY A 20 18.54 -3.27 9.71
N ASN A 21 18.23 -2.58 10.81
CA ASN A 21 19.06 -2.57 12.02
C ASN A 21 18.89 -3.84 12.88
N VAL A 22 17.66 -4.36 12.98
CA VAL A 22 17.34 -5.46 13.91
C VAL A 22 17.22 -6.84 13.24
N LYS A 23 17.16 -6.91 11.92
CA LYS A 23 16.87 -8.14 11.14
C LYS A 23 17.77 -9.31 11.56
N ASN A 24 19.07 -9.10 11.66
CA ASN A 24 20.00 -10.18 12.00
C ASN A 24 19.77 -10.71 13.43
N LYS A 25 19.44 -9.83 14.39
CA LYS A 25 19.10 -10.23 15.76
C LYS A 25 17.85 -11.13 15.76
N LEU A 26 16.83 -10.73 15.01
CA LEU A 26 15.56 -11.46 14.89
C LEU A 26 15.73 -12.80 14.16
N LEU A 27 16.46 -12.83 13.04
CA LEU A 27 16.69 -14.07 12.26
C LEU A 27 17.54 -15.10 13.02
N ASN A 28 18.44 -14.65 13.89
CA ASN A 28 19.25 -15.54 14.75
C ASN A 28 18.49 -16.06 15.98
N ASN A 29 17.26 -15.59 16.21
CA ASN A 29 16.39 -16.03 17.30
C ASN A 29 15.03 -16.45 16.77
N PRO A 30 14.98 -17.44 15.85
CA PRO A 30 13.72 -17.85 15.26
C PRO A 30 12.78 -18.40 16.32
N THR A 31 11.50 -18.05 16.23
CA THR A 31 10.43 -18.62 17.05
C THR A 31 9.13 -18.63 16.23
N GLU A 32 8.01 -19.11 16.79
CA GLU A 32 6.68 -18.94 16.18
C GLU A 32 6.39 -17.46 15.84
N ALA A 33 6.93 -16.51 16.62
CA ALA A 33 6.80 -15.08 16.36
C ALA A 33 7.44 -14.65 15.03
N SER A 34 8.45 -15.37 14.52
CA SER A 34 9.05 -15.10 13.21
C SER A 34 8.07 -15.36 12.07
N ALA A 35 7.30 -16.45 12.14
CA ALA A 35 6.23 -16.73 11.17
C ALA A 35 5.13 -15.65 11.24
N LYS A 36 4.82 -15.18 12.46
CA LYS A 36 3.85 -14.11 12.68
C LYS A 36 4.33 -12.76 12.17
N LEU A 37 5.64 -12.47 12.24
CA LEU A 37 6.21 -11.29 11.61
C LEU A 37 6.13 -11.39 10.08
N ALA A 38 6.39 -12.56 9.50
CA ALA A 38 6.18 -12.76 8.06
C ALA A 38 4.70 -12.57 7.65
N GLU A 39 3.75 -12.96 8.51
CA GLU A 39 2.33 -12.69 8.30
C GLU A 39 2.05 -11.18 8.27
N VAL A 40 2.55 -10.41 9.25
CA VAL A 40 2.44 -8.94 9.28
C VAL A 40 3.00 -8.28 8.01
N LEU A 41 4.19 -8.67 7.57
CA LEU A 41 4.80 -8.13 6.36
C LEU A 41 3.98 -8.45 5.10
N GLY A 42 3.30 -9.59 5.09
CA GLY A 42 2.33 -9.96 4.06
C GLY A 42 1.12 -9.04 4.04
N GLU A 43 0.52 -8.79 5.20
CA GLU A 43 -0.63 -7.87 5.34
C GLU A 43 -0.27 -6.45 4.91
N LEU A 44 0.91 -5.95 5.26
CA LEU A 44 1.41 -4.65 4.81
C LEU A 44 1.59 -4.59 3.29
N SER A 45 2.12 -5.65 2.70
CA SER A 45 2.29 -5.74 1.25
C SER A 45 0.95 -5.66 0.51
N LEU A 46 -0.10 -6.30 1.03
CA LEU A 46 -1.43 -6.27 0.42
C LEU A 46 -2.01 -4.84 0.31
N ILE A 47 -1.72 -3.99 1.30
CA ILE A 47 -2.13 -2.58 1.31
C ILE A 47 -1.45 -1.83 0.16
N LEU A 48 -0.12 -1.97 0.02
CA LEU A 48 0.63 -1.32 -1.07
C LEU A 48 0.27 -1.88 -2.44
N GLU A 49 0.06 -3.20 -2.55
CA GLU A 49 -0.39 -3.86 -3.79
C GLU A 49 -1.75 -3.31 -4.24
N PHE A 50 -2.67 -3.09 -3.30
CA PHE A 50 -3.96 -2.48 -3.59
C PHE A 50 -3.81 -1.07 -4.18
N VAL A 51 -2.99 -0.22 -3.55
CA VAL A 51 -2.75 1.16 -4.01
C VAL A 51 -2.17 1.16 -5.42
N GLU A 52 -1.13 0.36 -5.66
CA GLU A 52 -0.48 0.30 -6.97
C GLU A 52 -1.42 -0.28 -8.04
N LYS A 53 -2.16 -1.34 -7.72
CA LYS A 53 -3.10 -1.99 -8.64
C LYS A 53 -4.18 -1.02 -9.12
N GLU A 54 -4.86 -0.31 -8.22
CA GLU A 54 -5.94 0.60 -8.62
C GLU A 54 -5.38 1.85 -9.33
N THR A 55 -4.16 2.28 -8.98
CA THR A 55 -3.47 3.35 -9.70
C THR A 55 -3.14 2.93 -11.13
N VAL A 56 -2.54 1.75 -11.32
CA VAL A 56 -2.23 1.20 -12.65
C VAL A 56 -3.48 1.06 -13.49
N ARG A 57 -4.56 0.50 -12.91
CA ARG A 57 -5.85 0.34 -13.59
C ARG A 57 -6.39 1.65 -14.16
N TYR A 58 -6.26 2.77 -13.44
CA TYR A 58 -6.61 4.09 -13.96
C TYR A 58 -5.67 4.53 -15.08
N LEU A 59 -4.36 4.38 -14.90
CA LEU A 59 -3.34 4.85 -15.84
C LEU A 59 -3.26 4.04 -17.14
N GLU A 60 -3.78 2.81 -17.15
CA GLU A 60 -3.89 1.95 -18.34
C GLU A 60 -5.04 2.37 -19.26
N ILE A 61 -5.93 3.26 -18.81
CA ILE A 61 -7.03 3.75 -19.62
C ILE A 61 -6.48 4.58 -20.78
N ILE A 62 -6.90 4.23 -21.99
CA ILE A 62 -6.62 4.97 -23.21
C ILE A 62 -7.84 4.83 -24.12
N PHE A 63 -8.38 5.93 -24.63
CA PHE A 63 -9.48 5.88 -25.58
C PHE A 63 -8.93 5.83 -27.00
N LEU A 64 -9.24 4.76 -27.74
CA LEU A 64 -8.80 4.62 -29.13
C LEU A 64 -9.67 5.46 -30.08
N PRO A 65 -9.09 6.00 -31.18
CA PRO A 65 -9.85 6.80 -32.14
C PRO A 65 -11.05 6.06 -32.77
N ASP A 66 -10.94 4.75 -32.93
CA ASP A 66 -11.99 3.88 -33.47
C ASP A 66 -13.06 3.48 -32.44
N LYS A 67 -12.92 3.94 -31.18
CA LYS A 67 -13.79 3.65 -30.04
C LYS A 67 -13.93 2.14 -29.74
N SER A 68 -13.04 1.29 -30.25
CA SER A 68 -13.09 -0.17 -30.07
C SER A 68 -13.00 -0.60 -28.60
N ASN A 69 -12.38 0.22 -27.75
CA ASN A 69 -12.25 -0.02 -26.32
C ASN A 69 -13.09 0.94 -25.45
N PHE A 70 -14.06 1.66 -26.03
CA PHE A 70 -14.84 2.66 -25.32
C PHE A 70 -15.60 2.09 -24.12
N ILE A 71 -16.31 0.97 -24.32
CA ILE A 71 -17.10 0.31 -23.27
C ILE A 71 -16.21 -0.13 -22.08
N PRO A 72 -15.13 -0.91 -22.27
CA PRO A 72 -14.28 -1.31 -21.15
C PRO A 72 -13.61 -0.13 -20.44
N CYS A 73 -13.14 0.89 -21.17
CA CYS A 73 -12.56 2.09 -20.56
C CYS A 73 -13.58 2.87 -19.72
N ARG A 74 -14.78 3.09 -20.25
CA ARG A 74 -15.86 3.78 -19.51
C ARG A 74 -16.31 2.99 -18.28
N SER A 75 -16.39 1.66 -18.38
CA SER A 75 -16.69 0.78 -17.25
C SER A 75 -15.62 0.87 -16.15
N ALA A 76 -14.34 0.93 -16.51
CA ALA A 76 -13.26 1.12 -15.55
C ALA A 76 -13.40 2.44 -14.80
N LEU A 77 -13.68 3.55 -15.49
CA LEU A 77 -13.88 4.86 -14.87
C LEU A 77 -15.09 4.88 -13.91
N LEU A 78 -16.23 4.33 -14.33
CA LEU A 78 -17.42 4.23 -13.47
C LEU A 78 -17.16 3.40 -12.20
N SER A 79 -16.37 2.34 -12.33
CA SER A 79 -15.96 1.54 -11.17
C SER A 79 -15.08 2.34 -10.20
N LEU A 80 -14.24 3.24 -10.69
CA LEU A 80 -13.40 4.10 -9.85
C LEU A 80 -14.23 5.24 -9.21
N GLU A 81 -15.17 5.83 -9.96
CA GLU A 81 -16.08 6.90 -9.51
C GLU A 81 -17.05 6.41 -8.42
N SER A 82 -17.68 5.25 -8.62
CA SER A 82 -18.77 4.71 -7.77
C SER A 82 -18.40 4.44 -6.30
N GLY A 83 -17.14 4.65 -5.91
CA GLY A 83 -16.67 4.42 -4.56
C GLY A 83 -16.29 2.96 -4.27
N TYR A 84 -16.26 2.07 -5.29
CA TYR A 84 -15.79 0.69 -5.13
C TYR A 84 -14.38 0.64 -4.52
N VAL A 85 -13.48 1.51 -4.98
CA VAL A 85 -12.12 1.63 -4.44
C VAL A 85 -12.14 2.04 -2.96
N THR A 86 -13.10 2.89 -2.56
CA THR A 86 -13.26 3.28 -1.15
C THR A 86 -13.71 2.10 -0.28
N ILE A 87 -14.62 1.26 -0.80
CA ILE A 87 -15.04 0.04 -0.12
C ILE A 87 -13.86 -0.91 0.07
N LYS A 88 -13.05 -1.10 -0.97
CA LYS A 88 -11.80 -1.87 -0.89
C LYS A 88 -10.78 -1.27 0.07
N GLY A 89 -10.73 0.06 0.19
CA GLY A 89 -9.94 0.74 1.21
C GLY A 89 -10.32 0.36 2.65
N TYR A 90 -11.59 0.01 2.91
CA TYR A 90 -11.99 -0.50 4.24
C TYR A 90 -11.48 -1.92 4.51
N GLU A 91 -11.25 -2.75 3.48
CA GLU A 91 -10.59 -4.06 3.66
C GLU A 91 -9.16 -3.86 4.17
N ALA A 92 -8.45 -2.84 3.68
CA ALA A 92 -7.12 -2.48 4.15
C ALA A 92 -7.08 -2.00 5.62
N ARG A 93 -8.18 -1.42 6.12
CA ARG A 93 -8.34 -1.18 7.57
C ARG A 93 -8.41 -2.48 8.37
N GLY A 94 -9.04 -3.51 7.83
CA GLY A 94 -9.02 -4.85 8.40
C GLY A 94 -7.60 -5.40 8.55
N HIS A 95 -6.74 -5.19 7.54
CA HIS A 95 -5.32 -5.57 7.59
C HIS A 95 -4.57 -4.86 8.74
N CYS A 96 -4.78 -3.55 8.94
CA CYS A 96 -4.16 -2.80 10.04
C CYS A 96 -4.55 -3.37 11.43
N HIS A 97 -5.83 -3.67 11.65
CA HIS A 97 -6.27 -4.30 12.89
C HIS A 97 -5.69 -5.71 13.08
N LYS A 98 -5.59 -6.49 12.00
CA LYS A 98 -4.96 -7.81 12.04
C LYS A 98 -3.48 -7.71 12.43
N ILE A 99 -2.75 -6.76 11.85
CA ILE A 99 -1.34 -6.48 12.16
C ILE A 99 -1.17 -6.19 13.66
N MET A 100 -2.01 -5.33 14.24
CA MET A 100 -1.91 -5.01 15.68
C MET A 100 -2.21 -6.22 16.57
N ASN A 101 -3.25 -6.99 16.23
CA ASN A 101 -3.58 -8.21 16.97
C ASN A 101 -2.42 -9.23 16.96
N ILE A 102 -1.70 -9.35 15.84
CA ILE A 102 -0.51 -10.19 15.76
C ILE A 102 0.60 -9.63 16.65
N TYR A 103 0.82 -8.31 16.58
CA TYR A 103 1.85 -7.65 17.37
C TYR A 103 1.67 -7.87 18.87
N GLU A 104 0.50 -7.55 19.41
CA GLU A 104 0.22 -7.64 20.85
C GLU A 104 0.31 -9.08 21.37
N ARG A 105 -0.11 -10.05 20.56
CA ARG A 105 -0.18 -11.46 21.00
C ARG A 105 1.16 -12.20 20.86
N TYR A 106 1.93 -11.90 19.83
CA TYR A 106 3.10 -12.70 19.46
C TYR A 106 4.40 -11.91 19.44
N LEU A 107 4.38 -10.67 18.94
CA LEU A 107 5.60 -9.97 18.59
C LEU A 107 6.16 -9.13 19.74
N ASP A 108 5.30 -8.47 20.55
CA ASP A 108 5.75 -7.55 21.61
C ASP A 108 6.71 -8.24 22.61
N ARG A 109 6.29 -9.39 23.13
CA ARG A 109 7.12 -10.18 24.05
C ARG A 109 8.39 -10.71 23.39
N TRP A 110 8.32 -11.10 22.12
CA TRP A 110 9.48 -11.62 21.39
C TRP A 110 10.50 -10.51 21.13
N PHE A 111 10.06 -9.33 20.67
CA PHE A 111 10.92 -8.17 20.47
C PHE A 111 11.56 -7.72 21.79
N SER A 112 10.79 -7.65 22.87
CA SER A 112 11.33 -7.29 24.20
C SER A 112 12.38 -8.27 24.72
N LYS A 113 12.40 -9.52 24.23
CA LYS A 113 13.39 -10.54 24.61
C LYS A 113 14.65 -10.48 23.74
N VAL A 114 14.50 -10.18 22.45
CA VAL A 114 15.59 -10.29 21.45
C VAL A 114 16.31 -8.96 21.21
N LEU A 115 15.60 -7.84 21.38
CA LEU A 115 16.09 -6.49 21.10
C LEU A 115 16.39 -5.73 22.38
N ASP A 116 17.15 -4.64 22.25
CA ASP A 116 17.29 -3.71 23.36
C ASP A 116 16.01 -2.86 23.55
N ALA A 117 15.91 -2.19 24.70
CA ALA A 117 14.71 -1.44 25.07
C ALA A 117 14.39 -0.30 24.09
N GLN A 118 15.41 0.32 23.49
CA GLN A 118 15.21 1.42 22.54
C GLN A 118 14.68 0.87 21.20
N GLU A 119 15.30 -0.18 20.69
CA GLU A 119 14.87 -0.88 19.47
C GLU A 119 13.43 -1.41 19.60
N ALA A 120 13.12 -2.09 20.72
CA ALA A 120 11.78 -2.61 20.98
C ALA A 120 10.74 -1.49 21.05
N GLN A 121 11.07 -0.36 21.70
CA GLN A 121 10.16 0.79 21.79
C GLN A 121 9.95 1.48 20.43
N GLN A 122 10.99 1.57 19.59
CA GLN A 122 10.85 2.10 18.24
C GLN A 122 9.90 1.23 17.40
N ILE A 123 10.04 -0.10 17.48
CA ILE A 123 9.13 -1.04 16.81
C ILE A 123 7.71 -0.84 17.32
N LYS A 124 7.53 -0.81 18.64
CA LYS A 124 6.22 -0.64 19.26
C LYS A 124 5.52 0.61 18.76
N SER A 125 6.22 1.74 18.79
CA SER A 125 5.69 3.04 18.37
C SER A 125 5.23 3.02 16.90
N MET A 126 5.96 2.28 16.05
CA MET A 126 5.58 2.10 14.65
C MET A 126 4.31 1.25 14.51
N PHE A 127 4.18 0.12 15.22
CA PHE A 127 2.94 -0.68 15.21
C PHE A 127 1.73 0.10 15.75
N GLU A 128 1.92 0.91 16.79
CA GLU A 128 0.88 1.78 17.34
C GLU A 128 0.43 2.85 16.34
N ARG A 129 1.37 3.49 15.61
CA ARG A 129 1.05 4.41 14.51
C ARG A 129 0.18 3.75 13.43
N MET A 130 0.52 2.52 13.04
CA MET A 130 -0.22 1.76 12.02
C MET A 130 -1.64 1.36 12.46
N ASN A 131 -1.87 1.14 13.75
CA ASN A 131 -3.17 0.72 14.29
C ASN A 131 -4.15 1.90 14.53
N SER A 132 -3.63 3.10 14.75
CA SER A 132 -4.49 4.25 15.03
C SER A 132 -5.51 4.48 13.90
N ALA A 133 -6.74 4.87 14.23
CA ALA A 133 -7.85 4.99 13.26
C ALA A 133 -7.60 6.09 12.19
N ASP A 134 -6.70 7.02 12.50
CA ASP A 134 -6.14 8.06 11.63
C ASP A 134 -4.68 7.76 11.27
N GLY A 135 -4.30 6.48 11.31
CA GLY A 135 -2.95 6.04 11.02
C GLY A 135 -2.58 6.38 9.58
N ASP A 136 -1.29 6.64 9.40
CA ASP A 136 -0.68 7.07 8.15
C ASP A 136 -1.13 6.24 6.93
N MET A 137 -1.28 4.92 7.10
CA MET A 137 -1.73 4.04 6.03
C MET A 137 -3.18 4.27 5.61
N ILE A 138 -4.08 4.47 6.57
CA ILE A 138 -5.50 4.70 6.28
C ILE A 138 -5.69 6.05 5.59
N ASP A 139 -4.96 7.07 6.03
CA ASP A 139 -5.03 8.37 5.41
C ASP A 139 -4.46 8.38 3.99
N GLY A 140 -3.36 7.66 3.75
CA GLY A 140 -2.88 7.46 2.39
C GLY A 140 -3.88 6.70 1.50
N ILE A 141 -4.60 5.71 2.03
CA ILE A 141 -5.68 5.02 1.31
C ILE A 141 -6.83 5.98 0.97
N LYS A 142 -7.25 6.83 1.92
CA LYS A 142 -8.26 7.87 1.66
C LYS A 142 -7.79 8.88 0.62
N GLU A 143 -6.50 9.22 0.61
CA GLU A 143 -5.91 10.15 -0.35
C GLU A 143 -5.97 9.58 -1.78
N ILE A 144 -5.54 8.33 -1.97
CA ILE A 144 -5.60 7.68 -3.30
C ILE A 144 -7.02 7.46 -3.77
N THR A 145 -7.93 6.99 -2.90
CA THR A 145 -9.32 6.73 -3.31
C THR A 145 -10.01 8.02 -3.73
N ARG A 146 -9.77 9.12 -3.01
CA ARG A 146 -10.27 10.45 -3.37
C ARG A 146 -9.68 10.93 -4.69
N TRP A 147 -8.37 10.77 -4.88
CA TRP A 147 -7.73 11.18 -6.13
C TRP A 147 -8.26 10.39 -7.32
N LEU A 148 -8.30 9.05 -7.24
CA LEU A 148 -8.82 8.19 -8.31
C LEU A 148 -10.26 8.53 -8.68
N LYS A 149 -11.09 8.79 -7.66
CA LYS A 149 -12.47 9.22 -7.86
C LYS A 149 -12.53 10.53 -8.64
N ASN A 150 -11.84 11.57 -8.16
CA ASN A 150 -11.86 12.89 -8.77
C ASN A 150 -11.31 12.90 -10.21
N GLU A 151 -10.21 12.16 -10.45
CA GLU A 151 -9.68 12.01 -11.80
C GLU A 151 -10.66 11.27 -12.71
N SER A 152 -11.28 10.19 -12.23
CA SER A 152 -12.23 9.41 -13.03
C SER A 152 -13.48 10.21 -13.37
N GLU A 153 -14.00 10.99 -12.44
CA GLU A 153 -15.12 11.93 -12.68
C GLU A 153 -14.76 12.96 -13.77
N ALA A 154 -13.56 13.57 -13.69
CA ALA A 154 -13.12 14.53 -14.69
C ALA A 154 -12.97 13.90 -16.08
N ILE A 155 -12.39 12.69 -16.16
CA ILE A 155 -12.26 11.96 -17.43
C ILE A 155 -13.64 11.56 -17.98
N LEU A 156 -14.57 11.11 -17.13
CA LEU A 156 -15.94 10.77 -17.57
C LEU A 156 -16.65 11.97 -18.19
N GLN A 157 -16.49 13.17 -17.62
CA GLN A 157 -17.05 14.39 -18.20
C GLN A 157 -16.50 14.67 -19.60
N MET A 158 -15.19 14.47 -19.81
CA MET A 158 -14.59 14.61 -21.15
C MET A 158 -15.09 13.55 -22.12
N VAL A 159 -15.22 12.30 -21.66
CA VAL A 159 -15.71 11.17 -22.46
C VAL A 159 -17.16 11.38 -22.88
N ASP A 160 -18.03 11.81 -21.96
CA ASP A 160 -19.43 12.09 -22.24
C ASP A 160 -19.61 13.33 -23.15
N ALA A 161 -18.60 14.22 -23.21
CA ALA A 161 -18.52 15.34 -24.15
C ALA A 161 -17.81 15.00 -25.48
N ASP A 162 -17.49 13.73 -25.73
CA ASP A 162 -16.72 13.21 -26.89
C ASP A 162 -15.31 13.81 -27.05
N GLN A 163 -14.71 14.30 -25.97
CA GLN A 163 -13.38 14.89 -25.92
C GLN A 163 -12.29 13.83 -25.61
N LEU A 164 -12.23 12.77 -26.41
CA LEU A 164 -11.36 11.61 -26.13
C LEU A 164 -9.86 11.96 -26.13
N ASP A 165 -9.43 12.90 -26.98
CA ASP A 165 -8.03 13.36 -27.00
C ASP A 165 -7.65 14.10 -25.72
N MET A 166 -8.56 14.93 -25.18
CA MET A 166 -8.34 15.64 -23.92
C MET A 166 -8.29 14.66 -22.75
N ALA A 167 -9.19 13.67 -22.73
CA ALA A 167 -9.17 12.59 -21.74
C ALA A 167 -7.82 11.86 -21.74
N ASN A 168 -7.34 11.44 -22.91
CA ASN A 168 -6.03 10.78 -23.06
C ASN A 168 -4.86 11.67 -22.61
N GLN A 169 -4.90 12.97 -22.90
CA GLN A 169 -3.88 13.92 -22.45
C GLN A 169 -3.88 14.08 -20.93
N GLN A 170 -5.04 14.11 -20.29
CA GLN A 170 -5.14 14.20 -18.83
C GLN A 170 -4.63 12.91 -18.16
N ILE A 171 -5.01 11.72 -18.64
CA ILE A 171 -4.49 10.45 -18.12
C ILE A 171 -2.96 10.39 -18.27
N LYS A 172 -2.41 10.81 -19.41
CA LYS A 172 -0.96 10.89 -19.63
C LYS A 172 -0.29 11.86 -18.64
N SER A 173 -0.92 12.99 -18.35
CA SER A 173 -0.40 13.98 -17.40
C SER A 173 -0.43 13.43 -15.97
N ALA A 174 -1.52 12.77 -15.58
CA ALA A 174 -1.64 12.08 -14.31
C ALA A 174 -0.55 10.99 -14.15
N ARG A 175 -0.29 10.20 -15.21
CA ARG A 175 0.78 9.19 -15.22
C ARG A 175 2.15 9.78 -14.90
N LEU A 176 2.48 10.93 -15.50
CA LEU A 176 3.75 11.61 -15.27
C LEU A 176 3.82 12.17 -13.84
N ALA A 177 2.72 12.72 -13.35
CA ALA A 177 2.62 13.30 -12.01
C ALA A 177 2.86 12.28 -10.89
N VAL A 178 2.34 11.05 -11.02
CA VAL A 178 2.48 10.00 -9.98
C VAL A 178 3.67 9.06 -10.23
N GLN A 179 4.47 9.30 -11.28
CA GLN A 179 5.48 8.34 -11.72
C GLN A 179 6.52 8.04 -10.65
N GLN A 180 7.04 9.07 -9.97
CA GLN A 180 8.05 8.87 -8.93
C GLN A 180 7.45 8.12 -7.74
N THR A 181 6.28 8.54 -7.27
CA THR A 181 5.62 7.90 -6.16
C THR A 181 5.34 6.42 -6.41
N ARG A 182 4.91 6.05 -7.62
CA ARG A 182 4.73 4.64 -7.97
C ARG A 182 6.04 3.84 -7.91
N ARG A 183 7.16 4.43 -8.33
CA ARG A 183 8.48 3.79 -8.18
C ARG A 183 8.80 3.53 -6.71
N ASP A 184 8.60 4.53 -5.86
CA ASP A 184 8.80 4.40 -4.41
C ASP A 184 7.89 3.30 -3.81
N ILE A 185 6.63 3.18 -4.26
CA ILE A 185 5.70 2.12 -3.79
C ILE A 185 6.21 0.74 -4.21
N VAL A 186 6.63 0.58 -5.46
CA VAL A 186 7.14 -0.70 -5.99
C VAL A 186 8.45 -1.10 -5.30
N GLU A 187 9.32 -0.15 -5.00
CA GLU A 187 10.55 -0.38 -4.23
C GLU A 187 10.23 -0.85 -2.81
N ALA A 188 9.36 -0.14 -2.10
CA ALA A 188 8.90 -0.52 -0.77
C ALA A 188 8.24 -1.92 -0.75
N LEU A 189 7.42 -2.23 -1.76
CA LEU A 189 6.84 -3.57 -1.96
C LEU A 189 7.91 -4.64 -2.08
N ALA A 190 8.91 -4.42 -2.94
CA ALA A 190 9.99 -5.37 -3.15
C ALA A 190 10.75 -5.65 -1.85
N GLN A 191 11.07 -4.60 -1.09
CA GLN A 191 11.74 -4.70 0.20
C GLN A 191 10.92 -5.47 1.24
N LEU A 192 9.62 -5.18 1.36
CA LEU A 192 8.72 -5.89 2.27
C LEU A 192 8.64 -7.39 1.92
N LYS A 193 8.53 -7.73 0.63
CA LYS A 193 8.50 -9.14 0.17
C LYS A 193 9.83 -9.85 0.43
N LEU A 194 10.96 -9.20 0.22
CA LEU A 194 12.29 -9.77 0.52
C LEU A 194 12.46 -10.02 2.03
N LEU A 195 12.01 -9.08 2.86
CA LEU A 195 12.04 -9.22 4.31
C LEU A 195 11.11 -10.35 4.76
N GLN A 196 9.89 -10.40 4.21
CA GLN A 196 8.92 -11.45 4.47
C GLN A 196 9.51 -12.83 4.15
N ALA A 197 10.09 -13.00 2.96
CA ALA A 197 10.72 -14.25 2.55
C ALA A 197 11.84 -14.69 3.52
N SER A 198 12.64 -13.74 4.02
CA SER A 198 13.70 -14.03 5.00
C SER A 198 13.13 -14.65 6.28
N PHE A 199 12.01 -14.12 6.79
CA PHE A 199 11.36 -14.65 8.00
C PHE A 199 10.59 -15.95 7.76
N ILE A 200 10.02 -16.16 6.57
CA ILE A 200 9.42 -17.45 6.19
C ILE A 200 10.47 -18.55 6.25
N VAL A 201 11.61 -18.36 5.58
CA VAL A 201 12.70 -19.35 5.55
C VAL A 201 13.21 -19.63 6.96
N SER A 202 13.45 -18.58 7.75
CA SER A 202 13.91 -18.71 9.14
C SER A 202 12.90 -19.45 10.05
N SER A 203 11.60 -19.30 9.80
CA SER A 203 10.58 -20.00 10.59
C SER A 203 10.42 -21.48 10.26
N GLN A 204 10.86 -21.92 9.07
CA GLN A 204 10.84 -23.33 8.65
C GLN A 204 12.02 -24.13 9.22
N THR A 205 13.04 -23.45 9.75
CA THR A 205 14.20 -24.08 10.38
C THR A 205 14.05 -24.31 11.89
N LEU A 206 12.85 -24.10 12.43
CA LEU A 206 12.47 -24.35 13.83
C LEU A 206 12.01 -25.79 14.06
#